data_AF-A0A4P9VS40-F1
#
_entry.id   AF-A0A4P9VS40-F1
#
_cell.length_a   1.000
_cell.length_b   1.000
_cell.length_c   1.000
_cell.angle_alpha   90.00
_cell.angle_beta   90.00
_cell.angle_gamma   90.00
#
_symmetry.space_group_name_H-M   'P 1'
#
loop_
_entity.id
_entity.type
_entity.pdbx_description
1 polymer ?
#
loop_
_entity_poly.entity_id
_entity_poly.type
_entity_poly.pdbx_seq_one_letter_code
_entity_poly.pdbx_strand_id
1 'polypeptide(L)'
;MLVNLLHQCGSVASKTIKHLSFNLALYEKRKNVEYNDDYGTCEETYVTLLVYPGEIPFSEISFTLGLTPTRTSKKQDFPRKRVNGWFYSTQKIIQSRDCRRHIDFILDQIIERKDAVRYLKLKGVKIEMTCCWHSASGHGGPTISPYQMKKLVELDIEIWWDIYFSDED
;
A
#
# COMPACT_ATOMS: atom_id res chain seq x y z
N MET A 1 38.48 -33.47 -22.16
CA MET A 1 38.27 -32.70 -20.92
C MET A 1 37.03 -31.80 -21.06
N LEU A 2 35.89 -32.34 -21.51
CA LEU A 2 34.70 -31.55 -21.88
C LEU A 2 33.36 -32.25 -21.56
N VAL A 3 33.36 -33.24 -20.64
CA VAL A 3 32.14 -33.96 -20.22
C VAL A 3 31.67 -33.55 -18.81
N ASN A 4 32.50 -32.84 -18.03
CA ASN A 4 32.16 -32.47 -16.64
C ASN A 4 31.45 -31.12 -16.45
N LEU A 5 31.25 -30.32 -17.51
CA LEU A 5 30.58 -29.01 -17.42
C LEU A 5 29.06 -29.06 -17.63
N LEU A 6 28.52 -30.16 -18.18
CA LEU A 6 27.06 -30.28 -18.43
C LEU A 6 26.27 -30.86 -17.24
N HIS A 7 26.93 -31.54 -16.28
CA HIS A 7 26.24 -32.10 -15.10
C HIS A 7 25.98 -31.09 -13.98
N GLN A 8 26.73 -29.98 -13.90
CA GLN A 8 26.51 -28.95 -12.88
C GLN A 8 25.41 -27.94 -13.26
N CYS A 9 25.14 -27.72 -14.55
CA CYS A 9 24.15 -26.73 -15.00
C CYS A 9 22.69 -27.20 -14.72
N GLY A 10 22.40 -28.50 -14.88
CA GLY A 10 21.07 -29.07 -14.64
C GLY A 10 20.65 -29.09 -13.17
N SER A 11 21.60 -29.29 -12.24
CA SER A 11 21.31 -29.31 -10.79
C SER A 11 20.97 -27.92 -10.25
N VAL A 12 21.61 -26.87 -10.75
CA VAL A 12 21.39 -25.49 -10.27
C VAL A 12 20.08 -24.97 -10.83
N ALA A 13 19.81 -25.16 -12.13
CA ALA A 13 18.52 -24.80 -12.73
C ALA A 13 17.34 -25.54 -12.07
N SER A 14 17.47 -26.84 -11.78
CA SER A 14 16.43 -27.61 -11.11
C SER A 14 16.18 -27.17 -9.66
N LYS A 15 17.23 -26.81 -8.90
CA LYS A 15 17.11 -26.26 -7.54
C LYS A 15 16.47 -24.87 -7.54
N THR A 16 16.86 -24.00 -8.48
CA THR A 16 16.30 -22.66 -8.63
C THR A 16 14.82 -22.70 -9.03
N ILE A 17 14.43 -23.58 -9.96
CA ILE A 17 13.04 -23.76 -10.37
C ILE A 17 12.20 -24.30 -9.21
N LYS A 18 12.67 -25.33 -8.48
CA LYS A 18 11.97 -25.87 -7.30
C LYS A 18 11.82 -24.83 -6.19
N HIS A 19 12.85 -24.00 -5.96
CA HIS A 19 12.80 -22.91 -4.99
C HIS A 19 11.83 -21.80 -5.43
N LEU A 20 11.79 -21.44 -6.71
CA LEU A 20 10.81 -20.49 -7.25
C LEU A 20 9.38 -21.04 -7.10
N SER A 21 9.14 -22.29 -7.48
CA SER A 21 7.82 -22.93 -7.37
C SER A 21 7.34 -23.04 -5.91
N PHE A 22 8.25 -23.33 -4.97
CA PHE A 22 7.94 -23.35 -3.54
C PHE A 22 7.62 -21.96 -2.99
N ASN A 23 8.39 -20.94 -3.39
CA ASN A 23 8.10 -19.54 -3.03
C ASN A 23 6.79 -19.04 -3.65
N LEU A 24 6.47 -19.45 -4.88
CA LEU A 24 5.19 -19.14 -5.53
C LEU A 24 4.02 -19.80 -4.81
N ALA A 25 4.14 -21.08 -4.43
CA ALA A 25 3.11 -21.78 -3.67
C ALA A 25 2.91 -21.21 -2.26
N LEU A 26 3.99 -20.80 -1.58
CA LEU A 26 3.90 -20.07 -0.31
C LEU A 26 3.33 -18.66 -0.48
N TYR A 27 3.62 -17.99 -1.59
CA TYR A 27 3.08 -16.69 -1.95
C TYR A 27 1.58 -16.75 -2.22
N GLU A 28 1.12 -17.71 -3.03
CA GLU A 28 -0.30 -17.95 -3.29
C GLU A 28 -1.04 -18.37 -2.00
N LYS A 29 -0.42 -19.20 -1.15
CA LYS A 29 -1.00 -19.56 0.16
C LYS A 29 -1.09 -18.36 1.12
N ARG A 30 -0.17 -17.39 1.05
CA ARG A 30 -0.19 -16.15 1.84
C ARG A 30 -1.13 -15.07 1.29
N LYS A 31 -1.64 -15.22 0.07
CA LYS A 31 -2.68 -14.34 -0.49
C LYS A 31 -3.98 -14.44 0.31
N ASN A 32 -4.23 -15.57 0.96
CA ASN A 32 -5.33 -15.75 1.91
C ASN A 32 -4.92 -15.23 3.30
N VAL A 33 -4.73 -13.92 3.42
CA VAL A 33 -4.66 -13.30 4.74
C VAL A 33 -6.07 -13.33 5.31
N GLU A 34 -6.26 -14.11 6.37
CA GLU A 34 -7.45 -13.99 7.21
C GLU A 34 -7.36 -12.64 7.96
N TYR A 35 -8.20 -11.69 7.53
CA TYR A 35 -8.32 -10.40 8.22
C TYR A 35 -9.08 -10.59 9.53
N ASN A 36 -8.66 -9.89 10.57
CA ASN A 36 -9.41 -9.83 11.83
C ASN A 36 -10.18 -8.51 11.88
N ASP A 37 -11.38 -8.48 11.30
CA ASP A 37 -12.19 -7.26 11.23
C ASP A 37 -12.58 -6.70 12.60
N ASP A 38 -12.50 -7.54 13.63
CA ASP A 38 -12.67 -7.19 15.04
C ASP A 38 -11.32 -7.09 15.77
N TYR A 39 -10.34 -6.44 15.14
CA TYR A 39 -9.01 -6.23 15.71
C TYR A 39 -9.07 -5.49 17.05
N GLY A 40 -9.05 -6.24 18.15
CA GLY A 40 -9.49 -5.77 19.47
C GLY A 40 -8.67 -4.64 20.10
N THR A 41 -7.45 -4.39 19.63
CA THR A 41 -6.62 -3.28 20.12
C THR A 41 -6.81 -1.98 19.33
N CYS A 42 -7.67 -2.00 18.30
CA CYS A 42 -7.98 -0.87 17.45
C CYS A 42 -9.42 -0.42 17.70
N GLU A 43 -9.64 0.89 17.81
CA GLU A 43 -10.98 1.49 17.87
C GLU A 43 -11.46 1.85 16.46
N GLU A 44 -10.62 2.53 15.70
CA GLU A 44 -10.88 2.94 14.31
C GLU A 44 -9.59 2.87 13.50
N THR A 45 -9.69 2.40 12.25
CA THR A 45 -8.59 2.49 11.30
C THR A 45 -9.10 2.77 9.90
N TYR A 46 -8.30 3.50 9.14
CA TYR A 46 -8.49 3.66 7.72
C TYR A 46 -7.18 4.08 7.05
N VAL A 47 -7.04 3.68 5.81
CA VAL A 47 -5.90 4.03 4.96
C VAL A 47 -6.31 5.07 3.93
N THR A 48 -5.42 6.00 3.64
CA THR A 48 -5.58 7.01 2.59
C THR A 48 -4.38 7.01 1.66
N LEU A 49 -4.62 6.92 0.35
CA LEU A 49 -3.64 7.25 -0.67
C LEU A 49 -3.56 8.78 -0.77
N LEU A 50 -2.37 9.32 -0.50
CA LEU A 50 -2.06 10.73 -0.52
C LEU A 50 -1.32 11.05 -1.82
N VAL A 51 -1.91 11.91 -2.65
CA VAL A 51 -1.29 12.40 -3.87
C VAL A 51 -1.15 13.92 -3.78
N TYR A 52 0.08 14.41 -3.88
CA TYR A 52 0.40 15.84 -3.90
C TYR A 52 0.87 16.21 -5.31
N PRO A 53 -0.03 16.74 -6.16
CA PRO A 53 0.22 16.86 -7.59
C PRO A 53 1.06 18.09 -7.98
N GLY A 54 1.39 18.99 -7.04
CA GLY A 54 1.98 20.28 -7.36
C GLY A 54 1.01 21.08 -8.25
N GLU A 55 1.44 21.37 -9.47
CA GLU A 55 0.66 22.10 -10.48
C GLU A 55 -0.18 21.19 -11.39
N ILE A 56 -0.04 19.85 -11.31
CA ILE A 56 -0.82 18.93 -12.13
C ILE A 56 -2.30 18.99 -11.71
N PRO A 57 -3.26 19.13 -12.66
CA PRO A 57 -4.68 19.14 -12.34
C PRO A 57 -5.17 17.85 -11.69
N PHE A 58 -6.09 17.96 -10.72
CA PHE A 58 -6.71 16.80 -10.07
C PHE A 58 -7.41 15.84 -11.06
N SER A 59 -7.99 16.36 -12.14
CA SER A 59 -8.60 15.55 -13.20
C SER A 59 -7.58 14.67 -13.93
N GLU A 60 -6.36 15.16 -14.13
CA GLU A 60 -5.28 14.40 -14.75
C GLU A 60 -4.79 13.28 -13.81
N ILE A 61 -4.73 13.53 -12.50
CA ILE A 61 -4.46 12.49 -11.50
C ILE A 61 -5.54 11.40 -11.56
N SER A 62 -6.81 11.80 -11.51
CA SER A 62 -7.95 10.87 -11.55
C SER A 62 -7.96 10.02 -12.82
N PHE A 63 -7.74 10.65 -13.98
CA PHE A 63 -7.67 9.97 -15.27
C PHE A 63 -6.51 8.98 -15.33
N THR A 64 -5.32 9.40 -14.91
CA THR A 64 -4.10 8.58 -14.96
C THR A 64 -4.17 7.38 -14.02
N LEU A 65 -4.69 7.57 -12.80
CA LEU A 65 -4.85 6.49 -11.83
C LEU A 65 -6.13 5.67 -12.06
N GLY A 66 -7.06 6.13 -12.89
CA GLY A 66 -8.37 5.51 -13.06
C GLY A 66 -9.19 5.48 -11.77
N LEU A 67 -9.05 6.51 -10.93
CA LEU A 67 -9.70 6.62 -9.62
C LEU A 67 -10.36 7.99 -9.44
N THR A 68 -11.43 8.03 -8.66
CA THR A 68 -12.07 9.27 -8.21
C THR A 68 -11.64 9.56 -6.77
N PRO A 69 -11.16 10.77 -6.44
CA PRO A 69 -10.76 11.07 -5.08
C PRO A 69 -11.98 11.08 -4.16
N THR A 70 -11.78 10.60 -2.94
CA THR A 70 -12.74 10.80 -1.83
C THR A 70 -12.75 12.25 -1.34
N ARG A 71 -11.62 12.94 -1.46
CA ARG A 71 -11.47 14.34 -1.07
C ARG A 71 -10.35 15.00 -1.86
N THR A 72 -10.49 16.29 -2.12
CA THR A 72 -9.39 17.14 -2.59
C THR A 72 -9.22 18.33 -1.65
N SER A 73 -8.05 18.98 -1.72
CA SER A 73 -7.72 20.18 -0.94
C SER A 73 -6.85 21.06 -1.81
N LYS A 74 -7.24 22.32 -2.03
CA LYS A 74 -6.36 23.28 -2.70
C LYS A 74 -5.54 24.03 -1.66
N LYS A 75 -4.33 24.43 -2.06
CA LYS A 75 -3.44 25.26 -1.23
C LYS A 75 -4.15 26.52 -0.72
N GLN A 76 -4.98 27.12 -1.55
CA GLN A 76 -5.68 28.38 -1.28
C GLN A 76 -6.76 28.25 -0.19
N ASP A 77 -7.22 27.03 0.09
CA ASP A 77 -8.32 26.79 1.03
C ASP A 77 -7.87 26.85 2.50
N PHE A 78 -6.56 26.89 2.77
CA PHE A 78 -6.02 26.79 4.13
C PHE A 78 -4.87 27.78 4.36
N PRO A 79 -4.93 28.60 5.43
CA PRO A 79 -3.89 29.60 5.72
C PRO A 79 -2.53 28.97 6.09
N ARG A 80 -2.49 27.68 6.45
CA ARG A 80 -1.27 26.98 6.88
C ARG A 80 -0.87 25.79 6.01
N LYS A 81 -1.71 25.28 5.10
CA LYS A 81 -1.30 24.19 4.18
C LYS A 81 -0.61 24.77 2.96
N ARG A 82 0.52 24.17 2.58
CA ARG A 82 1.41 24.71 1.54
C ARG A 82 1.25 24.07 0.17
N VAL A 83 0.44 23.01 0.03
CA VAL A 83 0.38 22.18 -1.18
C VAL A 83 -1.06 21.73 -1.53
N ASN A 84 -1.31 21.50 -2.81
CA ASN A 84 -2.52 20.84 -3.31
C ASN A 84 -2.52 19.36 -2.91
N GLY A 85 -3.70 18.78 -2.65
CA GLY A 85 -3.85 17.39 -2.25
C GLY A 85 -5.05 16.71 -2.90
N TRP A 86 -4.82 15.49 -3.39
CA TRP A 86 -5.80 14.58 -3.95
C TRP A 86 -5.76 13.31 -3.10
N PHE A 87 -6.89 12.90 -2.53
CA PHE A 87 -6.95 11.87 -1.50
C PHE A 87 -7.98 10.79 -1.82
N TYR A 88 -7.56 9.53 -1.78
CA TYR A 88 -8.43 8.36 -1.90
C TYR A 88 -8.39 7.55 -0.61
N SER A 89 -9.44 7.66 0.20
CA SER A 89 -9.50 7.10 1.54
C SER A 89 -10.48 5.93 1.62
N THR A 90 -10.13 4.95 2.44
CA THR A 90 -11.03 3.85 2.82
C THR A 90 -11.98 4.22 3.96
N GLN A 91 -11.82 5.40 4.56
CA GLN A 91 -12.69 5.85 5.65
C GLN A 91 -14.15 5.83 5.19
N LYS A 92 -15.02 5.16 5.96
CA LYS A 92 -16.45 4.95 5.64
C LYS A 92 -16.75 4.06 4.41
N ILE A 93 -15.73 3.52 3.74
CA ILE A 93 -15.90 2.56 2.63
C ILE A 93 -15.75 1.12 3.14
N ILE A 94 -14.79 0.89 4.02
CA ILE A 94 -14.51 -0.43 4.60
C ILE A 94 -14.91 -0.43 6.07
N GLN A 95 -15.67 -1.45 6.47
CA GLN A 95 -16.04 -1.71 7.85
C GLN A 95 -15.13 -2.81 8.39
N SER A 96 -13.98 -2.42 8.94
CA SER A 96 -13.00 -3.32 9.53
C SER A 96 -12.08 -2.54 10.48
N ARG A 97 -11.60 -3.21 11.52
CA ARG A 97 -10.55 -2.69 12.41
C ARG A 97 -9.16 -3.22 12.05
N ASP A 98 -9.05 -4.01 10.98
CA ASP A 98 -7.78 -4.54 10.47
C ASP A 98 -7.22 -3.66 9.36
N CYS A 99 -6.23 -2.83 9.69
CA CYS A 99 -5.57 -1.96 8.71
C CYS A 99 -5.08 -2.70 7.45
N ARG A 100 -4.76 -3.99 7.54
CA ARG A 100 -4.32 -4.79 6.38
C ARG A 100 -5.40 -4.86 5.31
N ARG A 101 -6.68 -4.98 5.68
CA ARG A 101 -7.79 -4.97 4.72
C ARG A 101 -7.85 -3.64 3.97
N HIS A 102 -7.62 -2.53 4.67
CA HIS A 102 -7.63 -1.19 4.08
C HIS A 102 -6.44 -0.96 3.15
N ILE A 103 -5.25 -1.45 3.54
CA ILE A 103 -4.04 -1.41 2.71
C ILE A 103 -4.28 -2.18 1.41
N ASP A 104 -4.73 -3.44 1.50
CA ASP A 104 -4.95 -4.27 0.31
C ASP A 104 -6.02 -3.70 -0.61
N PHE A 105 -7.11 -3.13 -0.06
CA PHE A 105 -8.12 -2.48 -0.86
C PHE A 105 -7.53 -1.38 -1.75
N ILE A 106 -6.71 -0.48 -1.20
CA ILE A 106 -6.07 0.58 -2.00
C ILE A 106 -5.05 0.00 -2.98
N LEU A 107 -4.20 -0.93 -2.52
CA LEU A 107 -3.17 -1.52 -3.39
C LEU A 107 -3.78 -2.23 -4.59
N ASP A 108 -4.88 -2.97 -4.40
CA ASP A 108 -5.59 -3.67 -5.47
C ASP A 108 -6.18 -2.70 -6.51
N GLN A 109 -6.46 -1.45 -6.13
CA GLN A 109 -6.89 -0.43 -7.09
C GLN A 109 -5.76 0.08 -7.98
N ILE A 110 -4.49 0.03 -7.53
CA ILE A 110 -3.39 0.74 -8.20
C ILE A 110 -2.25 -0.16 -8.66
N ILE A 111 -2.18 -1.42 -8.21
CA ILE A 111 -1.06 -2.33 -8.52
C ILE A 111 -0.93 -2.62 -10.02
N GLU A 112 -2.05 -2.87 -10.70
CA GLU A 112 -2.10 -3.06 -12.16
C GLU A 112 -1.82 -1.78 -12.95
N ARG A 113 -1.77 -0.62 -12.25
CA ARG A 113 -1.48 0.70 -12.80
C ARG A 113 -0.11 1.24 -12.36
N LYS A 114 0.81 0.36 -11.98
CA LYS A 114 2.17 0.73 -11.53
C LYS A 114 2.93 1.64 -12.49
N ASP A 115 2.75 1.48 -13.80
CA ASP A 115 3.41 2.34 -14.79
C ASP A 115 2.81 3.76 -14.80
N ALA A 116 1.52 3.89 -14.51
CA ALA A 116 0.86 5.19 -14.33
C ALA A 116 1.35 5.88 -13.03
N VAL A 117 1.50 5.12 -11.95
CA VAL A 117 2.10 5.62 -10.70
C VAL A 117 3.53 6.10 -10.93
N ARG A 118 4.35 5.31 -11.64
CA ARG A 118 5.72 5.69 -12.02
C ARG A 118 5.74 6.95 -12.88
N TYR A 119 4.85 7.04 -13.88
CA TYR A 119 4.74 8.21 -14.74
C TYR A 119 4.46 9.49 -13.93
N LEU A 120 3.51 9.44 -12.99
CA LEU A 120 3.19 10.59 -12.13
C LEU A 120 4.38 10.99 -11.26
N LYS A 121 5.08 10.02 -10.67
CA LYS A 121 6.30 10.29 -9.88
C LYS A 121 7.41 10.94 -10.70
N LEU A 122 7.62 10.49 -11.95
CA LEU A 122 8.58 11.11 -12.88
C LEU A 122 8.21 12.57 -13.23
N LYS A 123 6.92 12.92 -13.13
CA LYS A 123 6.44 14.31 -13.27
C LYS A 123 6.56 15.13 -11.98
N GLY A 124 7.17 14.58 -10.93
CA GLY A 124 7.35 15.27 -9.64
C GLY A 124 6.14 15.15 -8.70
N VAL A 125 5.15 14.31 -9.01
CA VAL A 125 4.03 14.06 -8.09
C VAL A 125 4.51 13.21 -6.92
N LYS A 126 4.29 13.69 -5.70
CA LYS A 126 4.51 12.89 -4.50
C LYS A 126 3.30 11.98 -4.27
N ILE A 127 3.55 10.67 -4.15
CA ILE A 127 2.52 9.66 -3.87
C ILE A 127 2.98 8.85 -2.66
N GLU A 128 2.18 8.86 -1.60
CA GLU A 128 2.43 8.14 -0.36
C GLU A 128 1.13 7.58 0.21
N MET A 129 1.23 6.68 1.19
CA MET A 129 0.09 6.09 1.86
C MET A 129 0.16 6.41 3.35
N THR A 130 -0.98 6.74 3.96
CA THR A 130 -1.07 6.89 5.42
C THR A 130 -2.11 5.93 5.97
N CYS A 131 -1.82 5.34 7.12
CA CYS A 131 -2.76 4.55 7.90
C CYS A 131 -3.08 5.31 9.19
N CYS A 132 -4.31 5.81 9.31
CA CYS A 132 -4.84 6.26 10.59
C CYS A 132 -5.15 5.04 11.45
N TRP A 133 -4.69 5.03 12.69
CA TRP A 133 -4.93 3.94 13.63
C TRP A 133 -5.17 4.48 15.04
N HIS A 134 -6.37 4.27 15.55
CA HIS A 134 -6.77 4.68 16.89
C HIS A 134 -6.61 3.49 17.84
N SER A 135 -5.75 3.64 18.83
CA SER A 135 -5.56 2.64 19.88
C SER A 135 -6.80 2.56 20.76
N ALA A 136 -7.33 1.36 20.98
CA ALA A 136 -8.42 1.15 21.92
C ALA A 136 -7.97 1.04 23.40
N SER A 137 -6.67 0.84 23.65
CA SER A 137 -6.17 0.49 24.99
C SER A 137 -4.74 0.91 25.28
N GLY A 138 -4.12 1.75 24.46
CA GLY A 138 -2.72 2.16 24.62
C GLY A 138 -1.66 1.12 24.22
N HIS A 139 -2.09 -0.09 23.85
CA HIS A 139 -1.19 -1.20 23.52
C HIS A 139 -1.58 -1.90 22.22
N GLY A 140 -0.67 -2.75 21.72
CA GLY A 140 -0.78 -3.38 20.39
C GLY A 140 -0.32 -2.44 19.28
N GLY A 141 -0.83 -2.64 18.07
CA GLY A 141 -0.54 -1.75 16.96
C GLY A 141 -0.99 -2.29 15.61
N PRO A 142 -0.96 -1.43 14.58
CA PRO A 142 -1.21 -1.87 13.22
C PRO A 142 -0.08 -2.78 12.75
N THR A 143 -0.38 -3.66 11.80
CA THR A 143 0.61 -4.57 11.21
C THR A 143 0.56 -4.48 9.70
N ILE A 144 1.68 -4.79 9.06
CA ILE A 144 1.77 -4.95 7.62
C ILE A 144 2.34 -6.32 7.28
N SER A 145 1.74 -6.98 6.30
CA SER A 145 2.21 -8.28 5.84
C SER A 145 3.37 -8.14 4.85
N PRO A 146 4.27 -9.15 4.75
CA PRO A 146 5.28 -9.18 3.70
C PRO A 146 4.71 -9.10 2.27
N TYR A 147 3.49 -9.59 2.07
CA TYR A 147 2.81 -9.51 0.77
C TYR A 147 2.47 -8.05 0.40
N GLN A 148 1.92 -7.29 1.35
CA GLN A 148 1.64 -5.86 1.17
C GLN A 148 2.94 -5.07 0.99
N MET A 149 3.99 -5.38 1.76
CA MET A 149 5.31 -4.76 1.58
C MET A 149 5.84 -4.96 0.16
N LYS A 150 5.66 -6.15 -0.44
CA LYS A 150 6.07 -6.41 -1.82
C LYS A 150 5.32 -5.52 -2.83
N LYS A 151 3.99 -5.39 -2.68
CA LYS A 151 3.19 -4.50 -3.53
C LYS A 151 3.60 -3.03 -3.39
N LEU A 152 3.87 -2.59 -2.16
CA LEU A 152 4.37 -1.22 -1.90
C LEU A 152 5.73 -0.98 -2.58
N VAL A 153 6.66 -1.94 -2.49
CA VAL A 153 7.94 -1.87 -3.22
C VAL A 153 7.74 -1.79 -4.73
N GLU A 154 6.84 -2.60 -5.28
CA GLU A 154 6.55 -2.59 -6.72
C GLU A 154 5.99 -1.24 -7.21
N LEU A 155 5.21 -0.57 -6.37
CA LEU A 155 4.68 0.78 -6.61
C LEU A 155 5.64 1.90 -6.19
N ASP A 156 6.73 1.55 -5.49
CA ASP A 156 7.66 2.47 -4.84
C ASP A 156 6.95 3.41 -3.82
N ILE A 157 5.84 2.99 -3.23
CA ILE A 157 5.03 3.80 -2.33
C ILE A 157 5.45 3.54 -0.88
N GLU A 158 5.82 4.61 -0.16
CA GLU A 158 5.98 4.56 1.29
C GLU A 158 4.62 4.57 1.99
N ILE A 159 4.51 3.82 3.07
CA ILE A 159 3.39 3.88 4.01
C ILE A 159 3.91 4.36 5.37
N TRP A 160 3.18 5.28 5.99
CA TRP A 160 3.42 5.71 7.37
C TRP A 160 2.13 5.61 8.20
N TRP A 161 2.29 5.53 9.51
CA TRP A 161 1.17 5.38 10.45
C TRP A 161 0.96 6.66 11.25
N ASP A 162 -0.29 7.11 11.26
CA ASP A 162 -0.78 8.20 12.09
C ASP A 162 -1.51 7.57 13.28
N ILE A 163 -0.79 7.41 14.39
CA ILE A 163 -1.26 6.66 15.56
C ILE A 163 -1.83 7.63 16.59
N TYR A 164 -3.09 7.43 16.94
CA TYR A 164 -3.80 8.19 17.94
C TYR A 164 -4.08 7.33 19.17
N PHE A 165 -3.99 7.94 20.34
CA PHE A 165 -4.35 7.36 21.62
C PHE A 165 -5.52 8.16 22.17
N SER A 166 -6.52 7.50 22.75
CA SER A 166 -7.55 8.21 23.52
C SER A 166 -6.90 8.86 24.74
N ASP A 167 -7.31 10.09 25.08
CA ASP A 167 -6.83 10.83 26.25
C ASP A 167 -7.33 10.25 27.60
N GLU A 168 -7.68 8.97 27.66
CA GLU A 168 -8.07 8.28 28.90
C GLU A 168 -6.85 7.58 29.51
N ASP A 169 -5.98 8.40 30.13
CA ASP A 169 -5.12 8.00 31.25
C ASP A 169 -5.51 8.82 32.50
#